data_AF-A0A6A6NYM2-F1
#
_entry.id   AF-A0A6A6NYM2-F1
#
_cell.length_a   1.000
_cell.length_b   1.000
_cell.length_c   1.000
_cell.angle_alpha   90.00
_cell.angle_beta   90.00
_cell.angle_gamma   90.00
#
_symmetry.space_group_name_H-M   'P 1'
#
loop_
_entity.id
_entity.type
_entity.pdbx_description
1 polymer ?
#
loop_
_entity_poly.entity_id
_entity_poly.type
_entity_poly.pdbx_seq_one_letter_code
_entity_poly.pdbx_strand_id
1 'polypeptide(L)'
;MASAVVYYQIHHPGIGTLCELHAIIVWLKTCSYAFTNRDLRDALLSPSPSDRPPIPEIYKACPYPNNITLRNLTYFWWAPTLVYQPVYPRTDKVRWAFVLKRMCEVGVLAIAIWIASAQYAAPLLQNSLPKMSTLDVVSILERIMKLSTISLFCWLAGFFAFFHSFLNALAEMLRFGDREYYSDWWNASSVRDYWTMWNKPVYHFMRRHVYVPLVGRGMPKTVAQVVVFIFSGVLHELVVGVPTHNVIGVAFLGMVLQLPLIFITDTVQSLLKKGSFISGNATGNIIFWISFCLVGQPLAALLYFFAWQAKYGSVSKGVFA
;
A
#
# COMPACT_ATOMS: atom_id res chain seq x y z
N MET A 1 -13.42 -8.58 14.45
CA MET A 1 -13.80 -9.98 14.12
C MET A 1 -12.75 -10.61 13.21
N ALA A 2 -12.58 -10.19 11.94
CA ALA A 2 -11.60 -10.79 11.02
C ALA A 2 -10.15 -10.75 11.54
N SER A 3 -9.65 -9.59 11.96
CA SER A 3 -8.28 -9.47 12.49
C SER A 3 -8.03 -10.30 13.75
N ALA A 4 -9.07 -10.52 14.58
CA ALA A 4 -8.96 -11.41 15.73
C ALA A 4 -8.85 -12.88 15.30
N VAL A 5 -9.60 -13.32 14.29
CA VAL A 5 -9.47 -14.66 13.72
C VAL A 5 -8.09 -14.87 13.13
N VAL A 6 -7.56 -13.90 12.37
CA VAL A 6 -6.20 -13.98 11.83
C VAL A 6 -5.17 -14.08 12.97
N TYR A 7 -5.30 -13.23 14.00
CA TYR A 7 -4.38 -13.20 15.14
C TYR A 7 -4.45 -14.43 16.05
N TYR A 8 -5.61 -15.07 16.22
CA TYR A 8 -5.72 -16.16 17.19
C TYR A 8 -5.79 -17.55 16.55
N GLN A 9 -6.19 -17.66 15.28
CA GLN A 9 -6.48 -18.94 14.64
C GLN A 9 -5.63 -19.23 13.39
N ILE A 10 -4.98 -18.23 12.78
CA ILE A 10 -4.17 -18.42 11.57
C ILE A 10 -2.69 -18.28 11.91
N HIS A 11 -1.99 -19.42 12.02
CA HIS A 11 -0.56 -19.43 12.36
C HIS A 11 0.37 -19.34 11.15
N HIS A 12 -0.12 -19.57 9.93
CA HIS A 12 0.68 -19.41 8.72
C HIS A 12 0.74 -17.93 8.31
N PRO A 13 1.90 -17.25 8.39
CA PRO A 13 1.97 -15.79 8.22
C PRO A 13 1.51 -15.35 6.82
N GLY A 14 1.85 -16.10 5.76
CA GLY A 14 1.41 -15.77 4.40
C GLY A 14 -0.10 -15.81 4.20
N ILE A 15 -0.78 -16.85 4.70
CA ILE A 15 -2.25 -16.96 4.63
C ILE A 15 -2.89 -15.88 5.50
N GLY A 16 -2.33 -15.65 6.69
CA GLY A 16 -2.77 -14.56 7.57
C GLY A 16 -2.71 -13.20 6.90
N THR A 17 -1.61 -12.88 6.19
CA THR A 17 -1.47 -11.62 5.45
C THR A 17 -2.49 -11.49 4.33
N LEU A 18 -2.77 -12.56 3.58
CA LEU A 18 -3.80 -12.53 2.54
C LEU A 18 -5.20 -12.30 3.12
N CYS A 19 -5.55 -12.98 4.22
CA CYS A 19 -6.83 -12.82 4.90
C CYS A 19 -6.98 -11.41 5.49
N GLU A 20 -5.94 -10.89 6.15
CA GLU A 20 -5.97 -9.56 6.75
C GLU A 20 -6.05 -8.46 5.68
N LEU A 21 -5.26 -8.59 4.60
CA LEU A 21 -5.32 -7.67 3.47
C LEU A 21 -6.72 -7.66 2.85
N HIS A 22 -7.34 -8.83 2.67
CA HIS A 22 -8.71 -8.93 2.17
C HIS A 22 -9.70 -8.24 3.12
N ALA A 23 -9.60 -8.49 4.42
CA ALA A 23 -10.47 -7.87 5.42
C ALA A 23 -10.38 -6.34 5.40
N ILE A 24 -9.17 -5.78 5.33
CA ILE A 24 -8.94 -4.34 5.24
C ILE A 24 -9.49 -3.77 3.93
N ILE A 25 -9.25 -4.43 2.79
CA ILE A 25 -9.81 -4.01 1.49
C ILE A 25 -11.34 -3.95 1.55
N VAL A 26 -11.99 -4.99 2.08
CA VAL A 26 -13.45 -5.05 2.21
C VAL A 26 -13.96 -3.95 3.15
N TRP A 27 -13.27 -3.70 4.26
CA TRP A 27 -13.61 -2.63 5.19
C TRP A 27 -13.53 -1.25 4.51
N LEU A 28 -12.42 -0.95 3.82
CA LEU A 28 -12.25 0.30 3.08
C LEU A 28 -13.33 0.47 2.00
N LYS A 29 -13.63 -0.59 1.25
CA LYS A 29 -14.70 -0.59 0.26
C LYS A 29 -16.06 -0.32 0.90
N THR A 30 -16.36 -0.94 2.02
CA THR A 30 -17.63 -0.73 2.74
C THR A 30 -17.77 0.72 3.19
N CYS A 31 -16.72 1.31 3.77
CA CYS A 31 -16.71 2.74 4.11
C CYS A 31 -16.94 3.62 2.87
N SER A 32 -16.23 3.32 1.77
CA SER A 32 -16.33 4.05 0.51
C SER A 32 -17.73 4.00 -0.09
N TYR A 33 -18.38 2.83 -0.04
CA TYR A 33 -19.75 2.61 -0.48
C TYR A 33 -20.73 3.42 0.38
N ALA A 34 -20.58 3.38 1.70
CA ALA A 34 -21.45 4.12 2.63
C ALA A 34 -21.31 5.64 2.45
N PHE A 35 -20.08 6.16 2.40
CA PHE A 35 -19.84 7.60 2.24
C PHE A 35 -20.34 8.14 0.91
N THR A 36 -20.06 7.44 -0.19
CA THR A 36 -20.50 7.91 -1.50
C THR A 36 -22.01 7.87 -1.65
N ASN A 37 -22.69 6.84 -1.13
CA ASN A 37 -24.16 6.80 -1.16
C ASN A 37 -24.79 7.85 -0.23
N ARG A 38 -24.16 8.18 0.91
CA ARG A 38 -24.58 9.32 1.74
C ARG A 38 -24.47 10.62 0.95
N ASP A 39 -23.34 10.89 0.32
CA ASP A 39 -23.12 12.12 -0.43
C ASP A 39 -24.11 12.24 -1.62
N LEU A 40 -24.43 11.12 -2.30
CA LEU A 40 -25.46 11.08 -3.37
C LEU A 40 -26.87 11.34 -2.84
N ARG A 41 -27.20 10.80 -1.66
CA ARG A 41 -28.47 11.06 -0.99
C ARG A 41 -28.61 12.52 -0.59
N ASP A 42 -27.57 13.10 -0.02
CA ASP A 42 -27.55 14.51 0.38
C ASP A 42 -27.71 15.42 -0.86
N ALA A 43 -27.07 15.07 -1.98
CA ALA A 43 -27.24 15.77 -3.26
C ALA A 43 -28.67 15.66 -3.82
N LEU A 44 -29.34 14.52 -3.66
CA LEU A 44 -30.73 14.33 -4.08
C LEU A 44 -31.71 15.16 -3.24
N LEU A 45 -31.46 15.27 -1.93
CA LEU A 45 -32.30 16.01 -0.99
C LEU A 45 -32.06 17.53 -1.03
N SER A 46 -31.01 17.99 -1.70
CA SER A 46 -30.66 19.41 -1.78
C SER A 46 -31.70 20.18 -2.61
N PRO A 47 -32.39 21.19 -2.02
CA PRO A 47 -33.56 21.84 -2.62
C PRO A 47 -33.23 22.76 -3.80
N SER A 48 -32.07 23.41 -3.81
CA SER A 48 -31.63 24.28 -4.91
C SER A 48 -30.64 23.59 -5.85
N PRO A 49 -30.79 23.71 -7.18
CA PRO A 49 -29.78 23.27 -8.15
C PRO A 49 -28.40 23.92 -7.96
N SER A 50 -28.34 25.12 -7.37
CA SER A 50 -27.09 25.84 -7.07
C SER A 50 -26.28 25.20 -5.94
N ASP A 51 -26.96 24.52 -5.02
CA ASP A 51 -26.36 23.97 -3.80
C ASP A 51 -26.02 22.49 -3.93
N ARG A 52 -26.36 21.89 -5.09
CA ARG A 52 -26.04 20.49 -5.38
C ARG A 52 -24.54 20.34 -5.59
N PRO A 53 -23.86 19.45 -4.84
CA PRO A 53 -22.48 19.13 -5.14
C PRO A 53 -22.38 18.57 -6.56
N PRO A 54 -21.31 18.89 -7.32
CA PRO A 54 -21.17 18.49 -8.71
C PRO A 54 -21.16 16.96 -8.82
N ILE A 55 -22.17 16.40 -9.50
CA ILE A 55 -22.30 14.97 -9.75
C ILE A 55 -21.68 14.66 -11.12
N PRO A 56 -20.74 13.71 -11.22
CA PRO A 56 -20.18 13.27 -12.50
C PRO A 56 -21.28 12.84 -13.48
N GLU A 57 -21.16 13.24 -14.75
CA GLU A 57 -22.17 12.95 -15.77
C GLU A 57 -22.41 11.46 -15.97
N ILE A 58 -21.37 10.65 -15.79
CA ILE A 58 -21.44 9.19 -15.94
C ILE A 58 -22.45 8.56 -14.97
N TYR A 59 -22.76 9.23 -13.85
CA TYR A 59 -23.72 8.73 -12.86
C TYR A 59 -25.18 8.89 -13.33
N LYS A 60 -25.46 9.69 -14.37
CA LYS A 60 -26.80 9.80 -14.98
C LYS A 60 -27.27 8.44 -15.52
N ALA A 61 -26.36 7.55 -15.92
CA ALA A 61 -26.69 6.21 -16.40
C ALA A 61 -27.20 5.28 -15.27
N CYS A 62 -26.87 5.56 -14.01
CA CYS A 62 -27.39 4.82 -12.86
C CYS A 62 -27.51 5.76 -11.65
N PRO A 63 -28.58 6.58 -11.59
CA PRO A 63 -28.74 7.59 -10.54
C PRO A 63 -29.12 6.93 -9.20
N TYR A 64 -28.83 7.63 -8.10
CA TYR A 64 -29.32 7.25 -6.78
C TYR A 64 -30.84 7.46 -6.68
N PRO A 65 -31.62 6.52 -6.09
CA PRO A 65 -31.21 5.29 -5.38
C PRO A 65 -31.14 4.02 -6.24
N ASN A 66 -31.33 4.09 -7.56
CA ASN A 66 -31.34 2.92 -8.46
C ASN A 66 -30.01 2.15 -8.49
N ASN A 67 -28.91 2.77 -8.03
CA ASN A 67 -27.62 2.12 -7.89
C ASN A 67 -27.53 1.16 -6.69
N ILE A 68 -28.47 1.19 -5.73
CA ILE A 68 -28.49 0.31 -4.56
C ILE A 68 -29.03 -1.07 -4.97
N THR A 69 -28.20 -1.85 -5.66
CA THR A 69 -28.52 -3.22 -6.06
C THR A 69 -27.40 -4.17 -5.68
N LEU A 70 -27.73 -5.43 -5.41
CA LEU A 70 -26.72 -6.46 -5.15
C LEU A 70 -25.73 -6.61 -6.31
N ARG A 71 -26.20 -6.44 -7.55
CA ARG A 71 -25.35 -6.48 -8.74
C ARG A 71 -24.30 -5.36 -8.75
N ASN A 72 -24.69 -4.13 -8.39
CA ASN A 72 -23.75 -3.01 -8.34
C ASN A 72 -22.75 -3.18 -7.19
N LEU A 73 -23.23 -3.58 -6.01
CA LEU A 73 -22.39 -3.85 -4.84
C LEU A 73 -21.36 -4.96 -5.11
N THR A 74 -21.80 -6.10 -5.67
CA THR A 74 -20.92 -7.23 -6.00
C THR A 74 -19.90 -6.85 -7.08
N TYR A 75 -20.28 -6.04 -8.08
CA TYR A 75 -19.32 -5.52 -9.06
C TYR A 75 -18.23 -4.69 -8.39
N PHE A 76 -18.61 -3.75 -7.51
CA PHE A 76 -17.64 -2.93 -6.78
C PHE A 76 -16.77 -3.75 -5.83
N TRP A 77 -17.31 -4.79 -5.20
CA TRP A 77 -16.56 -5.70 -4.33
C TRP A 77 -15.35 -6.29 -5.06
N TRP A 78 -15.51 -6.69 -6.32
CA TRP A 78 -14.44 -7.27 -7.13
C TRP A 78 -13.63 -6.24 -7.91
N ALA A 79 -14.17 -5.06 -8.21
CA ALA A 79 -13.47 -4.02 -8.98
C ALA A 79 -12.13 -3.66 -8.33
N PRO A 80 -11.02 -3.52 -9.09
CA PRO A 80 -9.69 -3.21 -8.56
C PRO A 80 -9.52 -1.74 -8.15
N THR A 81 -10.51 -1.17 -7.46
CA THR A 81 -10.52 0.18 -6.91
C THR A 81 -11.10 0.17 -5.50
N LEU A 82 -10.69 1.14 -4.68
CA LEU A 82 -11.22 1.33 -3.32
C LEU A 82 -12.26 2.46 -3.25
N VAL A 83 -12.45 3.22 -4.34
CA VAL A 83 -13.41 4.31 -4.41
C VAL A 83 -14.68 3.82 -5.10
N TYR A 84 -15.80 3.80 -4.37
CA TYR A 84 -17.10 3.44 -4.92
C TYR A 84 -17.59 4.54 -5.89
N GLN A 85 -18.11 4.12 -7.02
CA GLN A 85 -18.83 4.94 -7.99
C GLN A 85 -20.05 4.15 -8.49
N PRO A 86 -21.24 4.77 -8.63
CA PRO A 86 -22.41 4.10 -9.18
C PRO A 86 -22.18 3.50 -10.57
N VAL A 87 -21.38 4.19 -11.38
CA VAL A 87 -21.03 3.79 -12.74
C VAL A 87 -19.53 3.96 -12.91
N TYR A 88 -18.90 2.97 -13.54
CA TYR A 88 -17.48 2.98 -13.89
C TYR A 88 -17.31 2.95 -15.40
N PRO A 89 -16.22 3.51 -15.95
CA PRO A 89 -15.83 3.28 -17.34
C PRO A 89 -15.66 1.77 -17.60
N ARG A 90 -16.21 1.28 -18.72
CA ARG A 90 -16.17 -0.15 -19.07
C ARG A 90 -15.54 -0.39 -20.44
N THR A 91 -14.88 -1.53 -20.59
CA THR A 91 -14.41 -2.01 -21.91
C THR A 91 -15.50 -2.80 -22.62
N ASP A 92 -15.48 -2.85 -23.95
CA ASP A 92 -16.53 -3.53 -24.74
C ASP A 92 -16.47 -5.06 -24.68
N LYS A 93 -15.26 -5.61 -24.66
CA LYS A 93 -15.01 -7.06 -24.65
C LYS A 93 -13.89 -7.44 -23.68
N VAL A 94 -13.91 -8.70 -23.26
CA VAL A 94 -12.84 -9.32 -22.46
C VAL A 94 -11.85 -9.96 -23.43
N ARG A 95 -10.58 -9.54 -23.38
CA ARG A 95 -9.48 -10.12 -24.17
C ARG A 95 -8.83 -11.26 -23.36
N TRP A 96 -9.33 -12.48 -23.53
CA TRP A 96 -8.83 -13.65 -22.79
C TRP A 96 -7.34 -13.93 -22.97
N ALA A 97 -6.78 -13.68 -24.16
CA ALA A 97 -5.34 -13.79 -24.39
C ALA A 97 -4.54 -12.81 -23.51
N PHE A 98 -5.06 -11.59 -23.30
CA PHE A 98 -4.44 -10.62 -22.39
C PHE A 98 -4.54 -11.09 -20.94
N VAL A 99 -5.71 -11.58 -20.51
CA VAL A 99 -5.90 -12.14 -19.16
C VAL A 99 -4.92 -13.28 -18.91
N LEU A 100 -4.84 -14.25 -19.82
CA LEU A 100 -3.93 -15.40 -19.68
C LEU A 100 -2.47 -14.96 -19.62
N LYS A 101 -2.04 -14.04 -20.50
CA LYS A 101 -0.68 -13.46 -20.46
C LYS A 101 -0.38 -12.86 -19.09
N ARG A 102 -1.29 -12.04 -18.55
CA ARG A 102 -1.09 -11.41 -17.22
C ARG A 102 -1.10 -12.41 -16.08
N MET A 103 -1.94 -13.44 -16.14
CA MET A 103 -1.94 -14.51 -15.14
C MET A 103 -0.66 -15.36 -15.20
N CYS A 104 -0.12 -15.62 -16.39
CA CYS A 104 1.19 -16.27 -16.55
C CYS A 104 2.32 -15.42 -15.96
N GLU A 105 2.32 -14.11 -16.20
CA GLU A 105 3.30 -13.17 -15.59
C GLU A 105 3.24 -13.22 -14.06
N VAL A 106 2.04 -13.24 -13.46
CA VAL A 106 1.85 -13.41 -12.01
C VAL A 106 2.46 -14.73 -11.53
N GLY A 107 2.18 -15.84 -12.21
CA GLY A 107 2.70 -17.16 -11.84
C GLY A 107 4.23 -17.24 -11.88
N VAL A 108 4.83 -16.77 -12.97
CA VAL A 108 6.30 -16.78 -13.15
C VAL A 108 6.97 -15.90 -12.08
N LEU A 109 6.45 -14.69 -11.84
CA LEU A 109 7.03 -13.79 -10.83
C LEU A 109 6.82 -14.32 -9.42
N ALA A 110 5.69 -14.97 -9.11
CA ALA A 110 5.47 -15.59 -7.81
C ALA A 110 6.48 -16.72 -7.54
N ILE A 111 6.75 -17.57 -8.55
CA ILE A 111 7.78 -18.61 -8.46
C ILE A 111 9.16 -17.99 -8.27
N ALA A 112 9.50 -16.94 -9.04
CA ALA A 112 10.78 -16.25 -8.92
C ALA A 112 10.97 -15.63 -7.53
N ILE A 113 9.95 -14.98 -6.97
CA ILE A 113 9.97 -14.42 -5.60
C ILE A 113 10.12 -15.54 -4.57
N TRP A 114 9.44 -16.67 -4.75
CA TRP A 114 9.56 -17.82 -3.85
C TRP A 114 10.98 -18.39 -3.85
N ILE A 115 11.59 -18.61 -5.03
CA ILE A 115 12.98 -19.06 -5.16
C ILE A 115 13.94 -18.05 -4.54
N ALA A 116 13.79 -16.76 -4.87
CA ALA A 116 14.60 -15.68 -4.34
C ALA A 116 14.55 -15.63 -2.79
N SER A 117 13.35 -15.80 -2.24
CA SER A 117 13.12 -15.79 -0.79
C SER A 117 13.71 -17.03 -0.12
N ALA A 118 13.53 -18.22 -0.70
CA ALA A 118 14.01 -19.47 -0.14
C ALA A 118 15.54 -19.62 -0.21
N GLN A 119 16.15 -19.22 -1.33
CA GLN A 119 17.58 -19.45 -1.59
C GLN A 119 18.48 -18.30 -1.09
N TYR A 120 17.97 -17.06 -1.04
CA TYR A 120 18.77 -15.91 -0.68
C TYR A 120 18.28 -15.23 0.60
N ALA A 121 16.99 -14.85 0.66
CA ALA A 121 16.48 -14.08 1.81
C ALA A 121 16.52 -14.88 3.12
N ALA A 122 16.01 -16.12 3.11
CA ALA A 122 15.96 -16.94 4.32
C ALA A 122 17.35 -17.28 4.89
N PRO A 123 18.34 -17.72 4.10
CA PRO A 123 19.69 -17.94 4.63
C PRO A 123 20.37 -16.66 5.13
N LEU A 124 20.18 -15.52 4.44
CA LEU A 124 20.74 -14.24 4.89
C LEU A 124 20.14 -13.80 6.22
N LEU A 125 18.83 -13.95 6.39
CA LEU A 125 18.12 -13.62 7.62
C LEU A 125 18.55 -14.52 8.78
N GLN A 126 18.66 -15.84 8.56
CA GLN A 126 19.12 -16.80 9.57
C GLN A 126 20.56 -16.49 10.02
N ASN A 127 21.47 -16.22 9.08
CA ASN A 127 22.85 -15.84 9.38
C ASN A 127 22.99 -14.47 10.07
N SER A 128 21.92 -13.67 10.10
CA SER A 128 21.90 -12.35 10.76
C SER A 128 21.43 -12.43 12.21
N LEU A 129 20.74 -13.51 12.63
CA LEU A 129 20.21 -13.66 13.98
C LEU A 129 21.29 -13.54 15.08
N PRO A 130 22.44 -14.24 15.01
CA PRO A 130 23.44 -14.19 16.08
C PRO A 130 24.14 -12.83 16.19
N LYS A 131 24.20 -12.08 15.08
CA LYS A 131 24.84 -10.75 15.04
C LYS A 131 23.92 -9.64 15.54
N MET A 132 22.60 -9.81 15.42
CA MET A 132 21.64 -8.88 16.03
C MET A 132 21.64 -8.98 17.55
N SER A 133 21.84 -10.17 18.12
CA SER A 133 21.93 -10.35 19.58
C SER A 133 23.17 -9.68 20.19
N THR A 134 24.25 -9.48 19.43
CA THR A 134 25.47 -8.81 19.91
C THR A 134 25.48 -7.30 19.70
N LEU A 135 24.40 -6.71 19.15
CA LEU A 135 24.22 -5.26 18.90
C LEU A 135 25.41 -4.58 18.18
N ASP A 136 26.16 -5.31 17.36
CA ASP A 136 27.24 -4.74 16.57
C ASP A 136 26.66 -3.97 15.37
N VAL A 137 26.60 -2.64 15.51
CA VAL A 137 26.01 -1.72 14.52
C VAL A 137 26.65 -1.88 13.14
N VAL A 138 27.96 -2.11 13.07
CA VAL A 138 28.69 -2.26 11.80
C VAL A 138 28.27 -3.55 11.11
N SER A 139 28.21 -4.65 11.86
CA SER A 139 27.68 -5.92 11.37
C SER A 139 26.21 -5.83 10.93
N ILE A 140 25.37 -5.10 11.67
CA ILE A 140 23.95 -4.92 11.31
C ILE A 140 23.83 -4.15 9.99
N LEU A 141 24.58 -3.07 9.82
CA LEU A 141 24.62 -2.29 8.57
C LEU A 141 25.07 -3.15 7.38
N GLU A 142 26.14 -3.94 7.54
CA GLU A 142 26.62 -4.87 6.52
C GLU A 142 25.51 -5.86 6.07
N ARG A 143 24.74 -6.39 7.03
CA ARG A 143 23.63 -7.32 6.75
C ARG A 143 22.46 -6.64 6.08
N ILE A 144 22.11 -5.42 6.49
CA ILE A 144 21.07 -4.62 5.83
C ILE A 144 21.45 -4.37 4.36
N MET A 145 22.72 -4.03 4.08
CA MET A 145 23.17 -3.83 2.70
C MET A 145 23.08 -5.13 1.88
N LYS A 146 23.46 -6.28 2.43
CA LYS A 146 23.32 -7.59 1.75
C LYS A 146 21.84 -7.97 1.51
N LEU A 147 20.97 -7.67 2.46
CA LEU A 147 19.53 -7.94 2.36
C LEU A 147 18.83 -6.96 1.41
N SER A 148 19.32 -5.73 1.29
CA SER A 148 18.76 -4.68 0.45
C SER A 148 18.55 -5.12 -1.00
N THR A 149 19.54 -5.75 -1.62
CA THR A 149 19.46 -6.16 -3.03
C THR A 149 18.36 -7.20 -3.26
N ILE A 150 18.31 -8.25 -2.45
CA ILE A 150 17.29 -9.29 -2.60
C ILE A 150 15.90 -8.78 -2.21
N SER A 151 15.82 -7.93 -1.18
CA SER A 151 14.58 -7.28 -0.76
C SER A 151 14.02 -6.40 -1.87
N LEU A 152 14.88 -5.60 -2.53
CA LEU A 152 14.51 -4.75 -3.65
C LEU A 152 13.97 -5.58 -4.83
N PHE A 153 14.67 -6.66 -5.18
CA PHE A 153 14.22 -7.58 -6.23
C PHE A 153 12.83 -8.15 -5.93
N CYS A 154 12.65 -8.76 -4.74
CA CYS A 154 11.37 -9.35 -4.35
C CYS A 154 10.24 -8.31 -4.34
N TRP A 155 10.53 -7.09 -3.89
CA TRP A 155 9.54 -6.03 -3.82
C TRP A 155 9.15 -5.50 -5.21
N LEU A 156 10.10 -5.28 -6.11
CA LEU A 156 9.82 -4.85 -7.49
C LEU A 156 9.08 -5.94 -8.29
N ALA A 157 9.50 -7.20 -8.13
CA ALA A 157 8.80 -8.33 -8.73
C ALA A 157 7.37 -8.45 -8.18
N GLY A 158 7.20 -8.31 -6.87
CA GLY A 158 5.89 -8.33 -6.21
C GLY A 158 4.99 -7.18 -6.65
N PHE A 159 5.56 -5.97 -6.80
CA PHE A 159 4.86 -4.82 -7.35
C PHE A 159 4.31 -5.10 -8.74
N PHE A 160 5.17 -5.55 -9.65
CA PHE A 160 4.77 -5.83 -11.03
C PHE A 160 3.77 -6.99 -11.10
N ALA A 161 3.98 -8.06 -10.32
CA ALA A 161 3.04 -9.17 -10.26
C ALA A 161 1.66 -8.70 -9.78
N PHE A 162 1.59 -7.90 -8.72
CA PHE A 162 0.33 -7.47 -8.14
C PHE A 162 -0.32 -6.30 -8.90
N PHE A 163 0.31 -5.12 -8.91
CA PHE A 163 -0.27 -3.90 -9.46
C PHE A 163 -0.35 -3.90 -10.98
N HIS A 164 0.69 -4.40 -11.66
CA HIS A 164 0.68 -4.42 -13.12
C HIS A 164 -0.07 -5.64 -13.64
N SER A 165 0.25 -6.85 -13.20
CA SER A 165 -0.25 -8.06 -13.85
C SER A 165 -1.61 -8.48 -13.29
N PHE A 166 -1.71 -8.72 -11.97
CA PHE A 166 -2.93 -9.22 -11.33
C PHE A 166 -4.09 -8.24 -11.41
N LEU A 167 -3.90 -6.95 -11.05
CA LEU A 167 -4.99 -5.97 -11.12
C LEU A 167 -5.45 -5.70 -12.56
N ASN A 168 -4.57 -5.75 -13.56
CA ASN A 168 -4.99 -5.64 -14.96
C ASN A 168 -5.73 -6.88 -15.45
N ALA A 169 -5.32 -8.08 -15.02
CA ALA A 169 -6.07 -9.31 -15.31
C ALA A 169 -7.48 -9.24 -14.72
N LEU A 170 -7.59 -8.82 -13.46
CA LEU A 170 -8.86 -8.64 -12.76
C LEU A 170 -9.74 -7.58 -13.43
N ALA A 171 -9.18 -6.42 -13.79
CA ALA A 171 -9.92 -5.41 -14.53
C ALA A 171 -10.40 -5.88 -15.89
N GLU A 172 -9.58 -6.59 -16.65
CA GLU A 172 -9.99 -7.11 -17.95
C GLU A 172 -11.15 -8.12 -17.80
N MET A 173 -11.09 -9.03 -16.81
CA MET A 173 -12.17 -9.96 -16.51
C MET A 173 -13.48 -9.25 -16.12
N LEU A 174 -13.40 -8.16 -15.36
CA LEU A 174 -14.57 -7.37 -14.94
C LEU A 174 -15.04 -6.36 -16.00
N ARG A 175 -14.29 -6.19 -17.09
CA ARG A 175 -14.46 -5.09 -18.06
C ARG A 175 -14.36 -3.71 -17.41
N PHE A 176 -13.46 -3.57 -16.44
CA PHE A 176 -13.12 -2.31 -15.79
C PHE A 176 -12.17 -1.51 -16.68
N GLY A 177 -12.58 -0.29 -17.05
CA GLY A 177 -11.86 0.57 -17.99
C GLY A 177 -10.80 1.46 -17.34
N ASP A 178 -10.96 1.81 -16.07
CA ASP A 178 -10.00 2.63 -15.33
C ASP A 178 -8.85 1.76 -14.80
N ARG A 179 -7.67 1.81 -15.43
CA ARG A 179 -6.56 0.88 -15.13
C ARG A 179 -5.32 1.58 -14.60
N GLU A 180 -5.50 2.79 -14.07
CA GLU A 180 -4.41 3.59 -13.56
C GLU A 180 -4.10 3.27 -12.10
N TYR A 181 -3.51 2.09 -11.85
CA TYR A 181 -3.20 1.65 -10.49
C TYR A 181 -1.96 2.30 -9.88
N TYR A 182 -1.07 2.80 -10.73
CA TYR A 182 0.16 3.48 -10.36
C TYR A 182 0.60 4.42 -11.50
N SER A 183 1.51 5.33 -11.20
CA SER A 183 2.22 6.17 -12.20
C SER A 183 3.72 5.95 -12.09
N ASP A 184 4.53 6.72 -12.83
CA ASP A 184 5.98 6.60 -12.92
C ASP A 184 6.72 6.98 -11.62
N TRP A 185 6.42 6.26 -10.53
CA TRP A 185 6.93 6.51 -9.19
C TRP A 185 8.44 6.31 -9.07
N TRP A 186 9.05 5.54 -9.98
CA TRP A 186 10.51 5.39 -10.08
C TRP A 186 11.21 6.71 -10.46
N ASN A 187 10.48 7.63 -11.12
CA ASN A 187 10.93 8.97 -11.46
C ASN A 187 10.49 10.02 -10.42
N ALA A 188 10.00 9.60 -9.25
CA ALA A 188 9.55 10.52 -8.21
C ALA A 188 10.69 11.46 -7.80
N SER A 189 10.39 12.76 -7.74
CA SER A 189 11.35 13.80 -7.38
C SER A 189 11.42 14.04 -5.87
N SER A 190 10.48 13.46 -5.12
CA SER A 190 10.39 13.55 -3.66
C SER A 190 9.72 12.29 -3.11
N VAL A 191 9.93 12.02 -1.81
CA VAL A 191 9.24 10.91 -1.11
C VAL A 191 7.73 11.16 -1.05
N ARG A 192 7.30 12.43 -1.03
CA ARG A 192 5.90 12.83 -1.14
C ARG A 192 5.29 12.38 -2.46
N ASP A 193 5.96 12.67 -3.58
CA ASP A 193 5.48 12.31 -4.92
C ASP A 193 5.33 10.79 -5.05
N TYR A 194 6.33 10.04 -4.55
CA TYR A 194 6.30 8.58 -4.53
C TYR A 194 5.01 8.03 -3.89
N TRP A 195 4.64 8.52 -2.70
CA TRP A 195 3.43 8.06 -2.00
C TRP A 195 2.12 8.39 -2.72
N THR A 196 2.13 9.35 -3.64
CA THR A 196 0.96 9.67 -4.48
C THR A 196 0.91 8.84 -5.77
N MET A 197 2.04 8.31 -6.23
CA MET A 197 2.20 7.63 -7.52
C MET A 197 2.24 6.10 -7.41
N TRP A 198 2.70 5.56 -6.28
CA TRP A 198 2.94 4.12 -6.07
C TRP A 198 1.66 3.27 -6.09
N ASN A 199 0.66 3.65 -5.27
CA ASN A 199 -0.58 2.90 -5.09
C ASN A 199 -1.76 3.85 -5.18
N LYS A 200 -2.20 4.10 -6.41
CA LYS A 200 -3.30 5.02 -6.70
C LYS A 200 -4.62 4.62 -6.04
N PRO A 201 -5.04 3.34 -6.00
CA PRO A 201 -6.28 2.96 -5.33
C PRO A 201 -6.33 3.41 -3.86
N VAL A 202 -5.26 3.19 -3.09
CA VAL A 202 -5.17 3.63 -1.69
C VAL A 202 -5.05 5.15 -1.61
N TYR A 203 -4.20 5.77 -2.44
CA TYR A 203 -4.08 7.22 -2.49
C TYR A 203 -5.42 7.91 -2.77
N HIS A 204 -6.20 7.44 -3.74
CA HIS A 204 -7.51 7.98 -4.08
C HIS A 204 -8.50 7.81 -2.93
N PHE A 205 -8.48 6.66 -2.23
CA PHE A 205 -9.29 6.46 -1.03
C PHE A 205 -8.92 7.47 0.06
N MET A 206 -7.64 7.56 0.42
CA MET A 206 -7.15 8.48 1.46
C MET A 206 -7.45 9.92 1.09
N ARG A 207 -7.25 10.31 -0.16
CA ARG A 207 -7.53 11.66 -0.64
C ARG A 207 -9.02 11.99 -0.57
N ARG A 208 -9.90 11.12 -1.08
CA ARG A 208 -11.34 11.37 -1.18
C ARG A 208 -12.04 11.34 0.18
N HIS A 209 -11.73 10.34 1.01
CA HIS A 209 -12.52 10.03 2.21
C HIS A 209 -11.88 10.51 3.51
N VAL A 210 -10.59 10.85 3.50
CA VAL A 210 -9.87 11.32 4.70
C VAL A 210 -9.35 12.75 4.48
N TYR A 211 -8.46 12.97 3.52
CA TYR A 211 -7.78 14.26 3.34
C TYR A 211 -8.73 15.41 2.96
N VAL A 212 -9.48 15.28 1.85
CA VAL A 212 -10.36 16.35 1.36
C VAL A 212 -11.44 16.71 2.39
N PRO A 213 -12.13 15.76 3.05
CA PRO A 213 -13.10 16.09 4.09
C PRO A 213 -12.50 16.75 5.34
N LEU A 214 -11.25 16.46 5.70
CA LEU A 214 -10.56 17.14 6.81
C LEU A 214 -10.23 18.59 6.45
N VAL A 215 -9.64 18.80 5.27
CA VAL A 215 -9.31 20.15 4.77
C VAL A 215 -10.58 20.98 4.56
N GLY A 216 -11.64 20.38 4.02
CA GLY A 216 -12.94 21.03 3.82
C GLY A 216 -13.63 21.48 5.12
N ARG A 217 -13.27 20.88 6.27
CA ARG A 217 -13.73 21.30 7.60
C ARG A 217 -12.83 22.36 8.25
N GLY A 218 -11.86 22.90 7.52
CA GLY A 218 -10.95 23.95 7.99
C GLY A 218 -9.63 23.44 8.60
N MET A 219 -9.33 22.14 8.53
CA MET A 219 -8.05 21.63 9.02
C MET A 219 -6.89 22.10 8.11
N PRO A 220 -5.77 22.60 8.68
CA PRO A 220 -4.59 22.96 7.90
C PRO A 220 -4.07 21.78 7.08
N LYS A 221 -3.61 22.04 5.84
CA LYS A 221 -3.15 21.00 4.90
C LYS A 221 -2.07 20.10 5.48
N THR A 222 -1.12 20.67 6.24
CA THR A 222 -0.03 19.93 6.88
C THR A 222 -0.56 18.98 7.96
N VAL A 223 -1.51 19.44 8.78
CA VAL A 223 -2.13 18.60 9.83
C VAL A 223 -2.94 17.48 9.18
N ALA A 224 -3.72 17.78 8.14
CA ALA A 224 -4.47 16.76 7.40
C ALA A 224 -3.54 15.70 6.78
N GLN A 225 -2.36 16.09 6.28
CA GLN A 225 -1.35 15.16 5.78
C GLN A 225 -0.82 14.25 6.90
N VAL A 226 -0.47 14.81 8.07
CA VAL A 226 -0.02 14.02 9.23
C VAL A 226 -1.08 13.00 9.66
N VAL A 227 -2.35 13.41 9.72
CA VAL A 227 -3.47 12.51 10.05
C VAL A 227 -3.59 11.36 9.05
N VAL A 228 -3.46 11.63 7.75
CA VAL A 228 -3.49 10.58 6.71
C VAL A 228 -2.33 9.60 6.89
N PHE A 229 -1.12 10.07 7.19
CA PHE A 229 0.04 9.19 7.43
C PHE A 229 -0.10 8.37 8.70
N ILE A 230 -0.63 8.93 9.79
CA ILE A 230 -0.91 8.19 11.03
C ILE A 230 -1.96 7.11 10.76
N PHE A 231 -3.07 7.46 10.10
CA PHE A 231 -4.11 6.51 9.74
C PHE A 231 -3.58 5.39 8.84
N SER A 232 -2.77 5.74 7.83
CA SER A 232 -2.08 4.76 6.98
C SER A 232 -1.12 3.87 7.78
N GLY A 233 -0.36 4.44 8.72
CA GLY A 233 0.56 3.71 9.60
C GLY A 233 -0.16 2.66 10.44
N VAL A 234 -1.34 2.98 10.97
CA VAL A 234 -2.17 2.01 11.72
C VAL A 234 -2.58 0.84 10.81
N LEU A 235 -3.00 1.11 9.58
CA LEU A 235 -3.34 0.05 8.63
C LEU A 235 -2.14 -0.82 8.26
N HIS A 236 -0.95 -0.24 8.11
CA HIS A 236 0.28 -1.02 7.84
C HIS A 236 0.65 -1.90 9.04
N GLU A 237 0.52 -1.40 10.27
CA GLU A 237 0.73 -2.22 11.48
C GLU A 237 -0.29 -3.35 11.58
N LEU A 238 -1.54 -3.14 11.17
CA LEU A 238 -2.52 -4.23 11.11
C LEU A 238 -2.12 -5.28 10.07
N VAL A 239 -1.79 -4.88 8.83
CA VAL A 239 -1.40 -5.80 7.75
C VAL A 239 -0.15 -6.61 8.09
N VAL A 240 0.83 -6.03 8.78
CA VAL A 240 2.10 -6.70 9.09
C VAL A 240 2.05 -7.37 10.47
N GLY A 241 1.60 -6.66 11.50
CA GLY A 241 1.64 -7.10 12.89
C GLY A 241 0.61 -8.17 13.22
N VAL A 242 -0.59 -8.15 12.63
CA VAL A 242 -1.62 -9.16 12.91
C VAL A 242 -1.21 -10.55 12.40
N PRO A 243 -0.80 -10.74 11.12
CA PRO A 243 -0.39 -12.05 10.61
C PRO A 243 0.92 -12.58 11.21
N THR A 244 1.81 -11.67 11.64
CA THR A 244 3.06 -12.02 12.32
C THR A 244 2.88 -12.17 13.82
N HIS A 245 1.66 -12.08 14.34
CA HIS A 245 1.34 -12.20 15.77
C HIS A 245 2.12 -11.21 16.66
N ASN A 246 2.66 -10.14 16.08
CA ASN A 246 3.61 -9.21 16.67
C ASN A 246 3.22 -7.76 16.33
N VAL A 247 2.29 -7.21 17.11
CA VAL A 247 1.89 -5.80 17.03
C VAL A 247 2.85 -4.97 17.86
N ILE A 248 4.06 -4.79 17.34
CA ILE A 248 5.18 -4.10 18.01
C ILE A 248 5.27 -2.61 17.66
N GLY A 249 4.48 -2.13 16.70
CA GLY A 249 4.46 -0.73 16.28
C GLY A 249 5.59 -0.34 15.32
N VAL A 250 6.39 -1.30 14.84
CA VAL A 250 7.53 -1.01 13.95
C VAL A 250 7.07 -0.58 12.57
N ALA A 251 6.01 -1.18 12.00
CA ALA A 251 5.46 -0.76 10.72
C ALA A 251 4.75 0.59 10.85
N PHE A 252 4.03 0.81 11.97
CA PHE A 252 3.46 2.13 12.30
C PHE A 252 4.54 3.21 12.36
N LEU A 253 5.58 2.99 13.16
CA LEU A 253 6.66 3.95 13.35
C LEU A 253 7.43 4.15 12.04
N GLY A 254 7.69 3.08 11.29
CA GLY A 254 8.32 3.14 9.98
C GLY A 254 7.57 4.03 9.00
N MET A 255 6.23 4.02 9.01
CA MET A 255 5.39 4.91 8.20
C MET A 255 5.40 6.36 8.71
N VAL A 256 5.31 6.58 10.02
CA VAL A 256 5.29 7.92 10.62
C VAL A 256 6.65 8.61 10.49
N LEU A 257 7.76 7.88 10.65
CA LEU A 257 9.13 8.39 10.47
C LEU A 257 9.44 8.82 9.04
N GLN A 258 8.62 8.44 8.06
CA GLN A 258 8.75 8.98 6.71
C GLN A 258 8.29 10.44 6.61
N LEU A 259 7.46 10.95 7.54
CA LEU A 259 7.04 12.35 7.55
C LEU A 259 8.22 13.32 7.74
N PRO A 260 9.09 13.16 8.76
CA PRO A 260 10.33 13.93 8.85
C PRO A 260 11.17 13.85 7.58
N LEU A 261 11.31 12.66 7.00
CA LEU A 261 12.07 12.49 5.77
C LEU A 261 11.46 13.29 4.62
N ILE A 262 10.13 13.29 4.47
CA ILE A 262 9.43 14.11 3.47
C ILE A 262 9.73 15.59 3.67
N PHE A 263 9.63 16.10 4.92
CA PHE A 263 9.92 17.51 5.20
C PHE A 263 11.38 17.87 4.90
N ILE A 264 12.32 16.98 5.23
CA ILE A 264 13.74 17.16 4.91
C ILE A 264 13.94 17.16 3.39
N THR A 265 13.40 16.18 2.66
CA THR A 265 13.56 16.11 1.20
C THR A 265 12.92 17.30 0.49
N ASP A 266 11.75 17.75 0.94
CA ASP A 266 11.06 18.91 0.38
C ASP A 266 11.89 20.20 0.61
N THR A 267 12.48 20.33 1.80
CA THR A 267 13.35 21.47 2.16
C THR A 267 14.65 21.45 1.35
N VAL A 268 15.32 20.29 1.27
CA VAL A 268 16.56 20.11 0.50
C VAL A 268 16.31 20.39 -0.99
N GLN A 269 15.22 19.88 -1.55
CA GLN A 269 14.83 20.17 -2.94
C GLN A 269 14.58 21.67 -3.15
N SER A 270 13.90 22.34 -2.21
CA SER A 270 13.64 23.79 -2.30
C SER A 270 14.92 24.63 -2.20
N LEU A 271 15.92 24.20 -1.42
CA LEU A 271 17.20 24.89 -1.28
C LEU A 271 18.09 24.66 -2.51
N LEU A 272 18.17 23.43 -3.01
CA LEU A 272 19.01 23.08 -4.16
C LEU A 272 18.49 23.68 -5.48
N LYS A 273 17.17 23.84 -5.64
CA LYS A 273 16.58 24.58 -6.76
C LYS A 273 17.04 26.04 -6.84
N LYS A 274 17.54 26.62 -5.74
CA LYS A 274 17.99 28.01 -5.68
C LYS A 274 19.49 28.20 -5.91
N GLY A 275 20.31 27.14 -5.95
CA GLY A 275 21.78 27.32 -5.84
C GLY A 275 22.73 26.29 -6.45
N SER A 276 22.32 25.31 -7.27
CA SER A 276 23.30 24.32 -7.80
C SER A 276 23.02 23.75 -9.21
N PHE A 277 24.11 23.23 -9.80
CA PHE A 277 24.31 22.74 -11.18
C PHE A 277 23.64 21.38 -11.49
N ILE A 278 23.16 20.66 -10.46
CA ILE A 278 22.37 19.42 -10.57
C ILE A 278 20.88 19.79 -10.40
N SER A 279 20.03 19.38 -11.35
CA SER A 279 18.59 19.57 -11.25
C SER A 279 18.09 19.02 -9.92
N GLY A 280 17.47 19.86 -9.07
CA GLY A 280 16.99 19.45 -7.74
C GLY A 280 16.03 18.25 -7.75
N ASN A 281 15.46 17.92 -8.92
CA ASN A 281 14.65 16.71 -9.12
C ASN A 281 15.50 15.42 -9.11
N ALA A 282 16.72 15.45 -9.66
CA ALA A 282 17.61 14.29 -9.68
C ALA A 282 18.12 13.96 -8.27
N THR A 283 18.49 14.98 -7.48
CA THR A 283 18.94 14.78 -6.10
C THR A 283 17.83 14.17 -5.23
N GLY A 284 16.59 14.66 -5.37
CA GLY A 284 15.45 14.10 -4.64
C GLY A 284 15.16 12.64 -5.03
N ASN A 285 15.32 12.29 -6.32
CA ASN A 285 15.21 10.91 -6.79
C ASN A 285 16.31 10.00 -6.20
N ILE A 286 17.56 10.46 -6.13
CA ILE A 286 18.66 9.72 -5.50
C ILE A 286 18.37 9.47 -4.01
N ILE A 287 17.95 10.50 -3.27
CA ILE A 287 17.60 10.36 -1.85
C ILE A 287 16.45 9.37 -1.67
N PHE A 288 15.44 9.43 -2.53
CA PHE A 288 14.34 8.47 -2.55
C PHE A 288 14.86 7.04 -2.71
N TRP A 289 15.68 6.75 -3.74
CA TRP A 289 16.19 5.40 -3.97
C TRP A 289 17.10 4.89 -2.84
N ILE A 290 17.95 5.75 -2.26
CA ILE A 290 18.78 5.37 -1.11
C ILE A 290 17.90 5.02 0.09
N SER A 291 16.92 5.86 0.42
CA SER A 291 15.99 5.60 1.53
C SER A 291 15.16 4.35 1.29
N PHE A 292 14.64 4.19 0.07
CA PHE A 292 13.82 3.07 -0.34
C PHE A 292 14.59 1.73 -0.25
N CYS A 293 15.82 1.71 -0.78
CA CYS A 293 16.65 0.51 -0.83
C CYS A 293 17.26 0.15 0.53
N LEU A 294 17.66 1.11 1.36
CA LEU A 294 18.43 0.81 2.58
C LEU A 294 17.60 0.86 3.87
N VAL A 295 16.68 1.82 3.98
CA VAL A 295 16.05 2.16 5.27
C VAL A 295 14.61 1.62 5.37
N GLY A 296 13.89 1.55 4.26
CA GLY A 296 12.47 1.18 4.27
C GLY A 296 12.24 -0.34 4.43
N GLN A 297 12.20 -1.03 3.30
CA GLN A 297 11.76 -2.42 3.22
C GLN A 297 12.70 -3.44 3.90
N PRO A 298 14.03 -3.41 3.68
CA PRO A 298 14.90 -4.44 4.26
C PRO A 298 15.04 -4.31 5.78
N LEU A 299 15.03 -3.10 6.33
CA LEU A 299 15.05 -2.88 7.77
C LEU A 299 13.78 -3.43 8.43
N ALA A 300 12.61 -3.13 7.86
CA ALA A 300 11.34 -3.67 8.34
C ALA A 300 11.32 -5.21 8.27
N ALA A 301 11.74 -5.79 7.13
CA ALA A 301 11.81 -7.24 6.97
C ALA A 301 12.74 -7.90 7.99
N LEU A 302 13.92 -7.31 8.25
CA LEU A 302 14.87 -7.81 9.24
C LEU A 302 14.29 -7.76 10.66
N LEU A 303 13.68 -6.64 11.06
CA LEU A 303 13.12 -6.44 12.40
C LEU A 303 11.94 -7.36 12.68
N TYR A 304 10.99 -7.49 11.73
CA TYR A 304 9.84 -8.40 11.90
C TYR A 304 10.26 -9.87 11.86
N PHE A 305 11.25 -10.23 11.03
CA PHE A 305 11.79 -11.59 11.03
C PHE A 305 12.48 -11.92 12.35
N PHE A 306 13.26 -11.00 12.91
CA PHE A 306 13.89 -11.16 14.22
C PHE A 306 12.84 -11.31 15.32
N ALA A 307 11.81 -10.45 15.35
CA ALA A 307 10.72 -10.52 16.32
C ALA A 307 9.95 -11.84 16.23
N TRP A 308 9.74 -12.36 15.00
CA TRP A 308 9.14 -13.67 14.79
C TRP A 308 10.02 -14.81 15.33
N GLN A 309 11.32 -14.80 15.02
CA GLN A 309 12.28 -15.81 15.50
C GLN A 309 12.50 -15.75 17.02
N ALA A 310 12.43 -14.56 17.62
CA ALA A 310 12.48 -14.39 19.07
C ALA A 310 11.27 -15.02 19.78
N LYS A 311 10.09 -14.97 19.15
CA LYS A 311 8.83 -15.46 19.73
C LYS A 311 8.52 -16.93 19.43
N TYR A 312 8.84 -17.41 18.23
CA TYR A 312 8.47 -18.76 17.75
C TYR A 312 9.67 -19.60 17.24
N GLY A 313 10.86 -19.02 17.19
CA GLY A 313 12.05 -19.62 16.57
C GLY A 313 13.13 -20.08 17.56
N SER A 314 14.32 -20.35 17.03
CA SER A 314 15.45 -20.91 17.80
C SER A 314 15.99 -20.00 18.91
N VAL A 315 15.77 -18.69 18.80
CA VAL A 315 16.22 -17.70 19.79
C VAL A 315 15.46 -17.84 21.12
N SER A 316 14.18 -18.25 21.10
CA SER A 316 13.42 -18.52 22.33
C SER A 316 13.93 -19.75 23.08
N LYS A 317 14.54 -20.72 22.38
CA LYS A 317 15.06 -21.96 22.97
C LYS A 317 16.40 -21.79 23.69
N GLY A 318 17.12 -20.69 23.43
CA GLY A 318 18.41 -20.40 24.08
C GLY A 318 18.32 -19.54 25.35
N VAL A 319 17.15 -18.96 25.65
CA VAL A 319 16.96 -18.09 26.84
C VAL A 319 16.40 -18.88 28.03
N PHE A 320 15.89 -20.10 27.80
CA PHE A 320 15.36 -21.01 28.83
C PHE A 320 16.16 -22.32 28.95
N ALA A 321 17.43 -22.32 28.53
CA ALA A 321 18.34 -23.46 28.67
C ALA A 321 19.46 -23.15 29.66
#